data_AF-A0AA36E103-F1
#
_entry.id   AF-A0AA36E103-F1
#
_cell.length_a   1.000
_cell.length_b   1.000
_cell.length_c   1.000
_cell.angle_alpha   90.00
_cell.angle_beta   90.00
_cell.angle_gamma   90.00
#
_symmetry.space_group_name_H-M   'P 1'
#
loop_
_entity.id
_entity.type
_entity.pdbx_description
1 polymer ?
#
loop_
_entity_poly.entity_id
_entity_poly.type
_entity_poly.pdbx_seq_one_letter_code
_entity_poly.pdbx_strand_id
1 'polypeptide(L)'
;MALPPLSIQGDLGVVSAAGVRYAYPLLKSFAKMGPQGVLGATKLLRPFSEIVDSLGLKDPFIRNWVDLLSFLLAGVKSDGVLSAEMIYMFAEWYKPGCSLEYPVGGTGALVEALVLRFSF
;
A
#
# COMPACT_ATOMS: atom_id res chain seq x y z
N MET A 1 3.09 0.80 -11.97
CA MET A 1 1.78 0.30 -11.52
C MET A 1 1.91 -1.19 -11.24
N ALA A 2 1.93 -1.56 -9.95
CA ALA A 2 1.90 -2.96 -9.54
C ALA A 2 0.42 -3.39 -9.48
N LEU A 3 0.07 -4.41 -10.26
CA LEU A 3 -1.27 -4.98 -10.24
C LEU A 3 -1.42 -5.82 -8.96
N PRO A 4 -2.46 -5.61 -8.13
CA PRO A 4 -2.70 -6.43 -6.96
C PRO A 4 -2.85 -7.90 -7.37
N PRO A 5 -2.27 -8.87 -6.64
CA PRO A 5 -2.45 -10.29 -6.92
C PRO A 5 -3.93 -10.72 -7.00
N LEU A 6 -4.82 -9.96 -6.33
CA LEU A 6 -6.27 -10.15 -6.33
C LEU A 6 -6.95 -9.90 -7.70
N SER A 7 -6.33 -9.17 -8.63
CA SER A 7 -6.88 -8.95 -9.98
C SER A 7 -6.63 -10.12 -10.95
N ILE A 8 -5.89 -11.15 -10.51
CA ILE A 8 -5.70 -12.38 -11.29
C ILE A 8 -6.90 -13.29 -11.01
N GLN A 9 -8.01 -13.02 -11.69
CA GLN A 9 -9.03 -14.05 -11.86
C GLN A 9 -8.41 -15.15 -12.73
N GLY A 10 -8.46 -16.39 -12.24
CA GLY A 10 -7.81 -17.56 -12.83
C GLY A 10 -8.48 -18.04 -14.12
N ASP A 11 -8.61 -17.18 -15.11
CA ASP A 11 -9.04 -17.57 -16.44
C ASP A 11 -7.83 -18.00 -17.27
N LEU A 12 -7.88 -19.20 -17.86
CA LEU A 12 -6.80 -19.74 -18.71
C LEU A 12 -6.46 -18.79 -19.87
N GLY A 13 -7.43 -17.99 -20.34
CA GLY A 13 -7.22 -16.96 -21.36
C GLY A 13 -6.35 -15.79 -20.88
N VAL A 14 -6.39 -15.46 -19.59
CA VAL A 14 -5.54 -14.41 -19.00
C VAL A 14 -4.11 -14.93 -18.81
N VAL A 15 -3.92 -16.20 -18.49
CA VAL A 15 -2.58 -16.80 -18.39
C VAL A 15 -1.86 -16.83 -19.74
N SER A 16 -2.55 -17.13 -20.83
CA SER A 16 -1.95 -17.13 -22.18
C SER A 16 -1.69 -15.70 -22.71
N ALA A 17 -2.65 -14.79 -22.54
CA ALA A 17 -2.51 -13.41 -23.00
C ALA A 17 -1.54 -12.59 -22.13
N ALA A 18 -1.61 -12.72 -20.81
CA ALA A 18 -0.74 -12.01 -19.89
C ALA A 18 0.63 -12.68 -19.75
N GLY A 19 0.69 -14.01 -19.83
CA GLY A 19 1.95 -14.76 -19.83
C GLY A 19 2.84 -14.36 -21.00
N VAL A 20 2.34 -14.36 -22.23
CA VAL A 20 3.20 -14.01 -23.39
C VAL A 20 3.57 -12.52 -23.42
N ARG A 21 2.63 -11.63 -23.06
CA ARG A 21 2.82 -10.18 -23.20
C ARG A 21 3.55 -9.54 -22.02
N TYR A 22 3.37 -10.07 -20.81
CA TYR A 22 3.95 -9.52 -19.59
C TYR A 22 5.05 -10.38 -18.98
N ALA A 23 5.25 -11.65 -19.38
CA ALA A 23 6.37 -12.44 -18.83
C ALA A 23 7.72 -11.79 -19.13
N TYR A 24 7.98 -11.27 -20.33
CA TYR A 24 9.27 -10.64 -20.63
C TYR A 24 9.51 -9.36 -19.80
N PRO A 25 8.56 -8.40 -19.72
CA PRO A 25 8.67 -7.26 -18.80
C PRO A 25 8.78 -7.63 -17.33
N LEU A 26 8.03 -8.63 -16.87
CA LEU A 26 8.06 -9.11 -15.49
C LEU A 26 9.40 -9.76 -15.18
N LEU A 27 9.87 -10.70 -16.01
CA LEU A 27 11.15 -11.36 -15.86
C LEU A 27 12.31 -10.36 -15.91
N LYS A 28 12.23 -9.34 -16.78
CA LYS A 28 13.19 -8.23 -16.82
C LYS A 28 13.12 -7.36 -15.57
N SER A 29 11.94 -7.14 -14.99
CA SER A 29 11.75 -6.39 -13.75
C SER A 29 12.27 -7.17 -12.54
N PHE A 30 12.01 -8.48 -12.48
CA PHE A 30 12.56 -9.40 -11.50
C PHE A 30 14.10 -9.51 -11.61
N ALA A 31 14.64 -9.59 -12.83
CA ALA A 31 16.07 -9.58 -13.08
C ALA A 31 16.74 -8.25 -12.70
N LYS A 32 16.05 -7.11 -12.94
CA LYS A 32 16.53 -5.78 -12.52
C LYS A 32 16.41 -5.54 -11.01
N MET A 33 15.42 -6.14 -10.35
CA MET A 33 15.23 -6.04 -8.89
C MET A 33 16.26 -6.87 -8.10
N GLY A 34 16.84 -7.91 -8.71
CA GLY A 34 17.78 -8.81 -8.05
C GLY A 34 17.16 -9.60 -6.89
N PRO A 35 17.94 -10.48 -6.22
CA PRO A 35 17.46 -11.29 -5.09
C PRO A 35 16.92 -10.44 -3.93
N GLN A 36 17.51 -9.26 -3.72
CA GLN A 36 17.09 -8.32 -2.68
C GLN A 36 15.74 -7.65 -2.97
N GLY A 37 15.40 -7.36 -4.23
CA GLY A 37 14.10 -6.77 -4.57
C GLY A 37 12.95 -7.77 -4.50
N VAL A 38 13.20 -9.05 -4.79
CA VAL A 38 12.21 -10.13 -4.59
C VAL A 38 11.91 -10.33 -3.10
N LEU A 39 12.95 -10.33 -2.26
CA LEU A 39 12.81 -10.40 -0.80
C LEU A 39 12.21 -9.11 -0.19
N GLY A 40 12.44 -7.95 -0.82
CA GLY A 40 11.77 -6.70 -0.45
C GLY A 40 10.29 -6.72 -0.78
N ALA A 41 9.91 -7.26 -1.94
CA ALA A 41 8.51 -7.40 -2.35
C ALA A 41 7.71 -8.31 -1.43
N THR A 42 8.32 -9.39 -0.91
CA THR A 42 7.65 -10.24 0.09
C THR A 42 7.53 -9.55 1.45
N LYS A 43 8.49 -8.72 1.85
CA LYS A 43 8.39 -7.90 3.08
C LYS A 43 7.24 -6.90 3.02
N LEU A 44 6.92 -6.35 1.85
CA LEU A 44 5.77 -5.44 1.70
C LEU A 44 4.42 -6.11 2.00
N LEU A 45 4.31 -7.42 1.78
CA LEU A 45 3.11 -8.20 2.06
C LEU A 45 3.05 -8.74 3.49
N ARG A 46 4.10 -8.52 4.29
CA ARG A 46 4.19 -9.00 5.67
C ARG A 46 3.70 -7.95 6.67
N PRO A 47 3.38 -8.37 7.91
CA PRO A 47 3.06 -7.45 8.99
C PRO A 47 4.10 -6.35 9.15
N PHE A 48 3.64 -5.12 9.35
CA PHE A 48 4.53 -3.97 9.52
C PHE A 48 5.43 -4.09 10.76
N SER A 49 5.01 -4.85 11.78
CA SER A 49 5.82 -5.18 12.95
C SER A 49 7.18 -5.78 12.58
N GLU A 50 7.27 -6.61 11.53
CA GLU A 50 8.56 -7.17 11.06
C GLU A 50 9.53 -6.06 10.59
N ILE A 51 9.01 -4.99 9.99
CA ILE A 51 9.82 -3.84 9.58
C ILE A 51 10.29 -3.06 10.80
N VAL A 52 9.39 -2.78 11.74
CA VAL A 52 9.70 -2.10 13.01
C VAL A 52 10.79 -2.87 13.78
N ASP A 53 10.67 -4.19 13.84
CA ASP A 53 11.65 -5.08 14.47
C ASP A 53 12.99 -5.08 13.73
N SER A 54 12.97 -5.08 12.39
CA SER A 54 14.19 -5.04 11.59
C SER A 54 15.00 -3.74 11.76
N LEU A 55 14.34 -2.65 12.17
CA LEU A 55 14.97 -1.37 12.49
C LEU A 55 15.50 -1.31 13.94
N GLY A 56 15.30 -2.36 14.73
CA GLY A 56 15.75 -2.42 16.13
C GLY A 56 14.99 -1.46 17.05
N LEU A 57 13.78 -1.02 16.67
CA LEU A 57 12.96 -0.11 17.47
C LEU A 57 12.39 -0.84 18.69
N LYS A 58 13.05 -0.69 19.84
CA LYS A 58 12.67 -1.34 21.11
C LYS A 58 11.94 -0.43 22.09
N ASP A 59 11.95 0.88 21.85
CA ASP A 59 11.34 1.84 22.74
C ASP A 59 9.81 1.64 22.81
N PRO A 60 9.21 1.42 24.00
CA PRO A 60 7.78 1.15 24.13
C PRO A 60 6.91 2.31 23.64
N PHE A 61 7.35 3.55 23.80
CA PHE A 61 6.59 4.70 23.34
C PHE A 61 6.50 4.73 21.81
N ILE A 62 7.63 4.54 21.11
CA ILE A 62 7.65 4.44 19.64
C ILE A 62 6.80 3.27 19.15
N ARG A 63 6.88 2.10 19.79
CA ARG A 63 6.08 0.93 19.38
C ARG A 63 4.59 1.14 19.57
N ASN A 64 4.18 1.71 20.72
CA ASN A 64 2.78 2.05 20.97
C ASN A 64 2.28 3.14 20.02
N TRP A 65 3.12 4.11 19.66
CA TRP A 65 2.80 5.13 18.67
C TRP A 65 2.57 4.53 17.28
N VAL A 66 3.43 3.61 16.84
CA VAL A 66 3.27 2.90 15.57
C VAL A 66 2.02 2.01 15.58
N ASP A 67 1.73 1.33 16.69
CA ASP A 67 0.49 0.56 16.84
C ASP A 67 -0.76 1.43 16.79
N LEU A 68 -0.72 2.61 17.42
CA LEU A 68 -1.80 3.59 17.34
C LEU A 68 -2.02 4.06 15.91
N LEU A 69 -0.96 4.42 15.18
CA LEU A 69 -1.05 4.82 13.78
C LEU A 69 -1.60 3.71 12.88
N SER A 70 -1.14 2.47 13.10
CA SER A 70 -1.66 1.28 12.38
C SER A 70 -3.16 1.11 12.65
N PHE A 71 -3.58 1.29 13.90
CA PHE A 71 -4.97 1.17 14.30
C PHE A 71 -5.85 2.26 13.68
N LEU A 72 -5.36 3.50 13.63
CA LEU A 72 -6.11 4.62 13.03
C LEU A 72 -6.28 4.47 11.50
N LEU A 73 -5.35 3.82 10.82
CA LEU A 73 -5.39 3.61 9.37
C LEU A 73 -6.18 2.37 8.97
N ALA A 74 -5.94 1.24 9.64
CA ALA A 74 -6.42 -0.08 9.23
C ALA A 74 -7.28 -0.80 10.29
N GLY A 75 -7.47 -0.21 11.48
CA GLY A 75 -8.24 -0.82 12.57
C GLY A 75 -7.52 -1.96 13.31
N VAL A 76 -6.24 -2.20 13.01
CA VAL A 76 -5.42 -3.28 13.59
C VAL A 76 -4.06 -2.76 14.05
N LYS A 77 -3.38 -3.49 14.94
CA LYS A 77 -2.01 -3.15 15.38
C LYS A 77 -0.98 -3.45 14.28
N SER A 78 0.28 -3.08 14.52
CA SER A 78 1.36 -3.23 13.53
C SER A 78 1.63 -4.68 13.10
N ASP A 79 1.21 -5.66 13.90
CA ASP A 79 1.28 -7.10 13.60
C ASP A 79 0.17 -7.61 12.66
N GLY A 80 -0.86 -6.80 12.41
CA GLY A 80 -1.97 -7.13 11.52
C GLY A 80 -2.03 -6.30 10.24
N VAL A 81 -1.34 -5.15 10.18
CA VAL A 81 -1.35 -4.24 9.02
C VAL A 81 -0.27 -4.63 8.01
N LEU A 82 -0.59 -4.48 6.71
CA LEU A 82 0.38 -4.71 5.63
C LEU A 82 1.49 -3.65 5.66
N SER A 83 2.74 -4.09 5.56
CA SER A 83 3.90 -3.20 5.50
C SER A 83 3.82 -2.19 4.35
N ALA A 84 3.29 -2.60 3.19
CA ALA A 84 3.13 -1.74 2.03
C ALA A 84 2.26 -0.51 2.31
N GLU A 85 1.17 -0.69 3.06
CA GLU A 85 0.22 0.38 3.41
C GLU A 85 0.88 1.41 4.30
N MET A 86 1.53 0.96 5.38
CA MET A 86 2.22 1.83 6.34
C MET A 86 3.40 2.57 5.70
N ILE A 87 4.21 1.88 4.90
CA ILE A 87 5.34 2.51 4.19
C ILE A 87 4.84 3.57 3.22
N TYR A 88 3.80 3.26 2.44
CA TYR A 88 3.22 4.23 1.51
C TYR A 88 2.74 5.46 2.27
N MET A 89 2.01 5.28 3.38
CA MET A 89 1.49 6.40 4.14
C MET A 89 2.57 7.29 4.74
N PHE A 90 3.60 6.70 5.35
CA PHE A 90 4.75 7.47 5.81
C PHE A 90 5.48 8.17 4.66
N ALA A 91 5.66 7.48 3.53
CA ALA A 91 6.30 8.08 2.37
C ALA A 91 5.53 9.29 1.83
N GLU A 92 4.19 9.30 1.89
CA GLU A 92 3.37 10.46 1.49
C GLU A 92 3.40 11.58 2.54
N TRP A 93 3.24 11.25 3.83
CA TRP A 93 3.16 12.25 4.92
C TRP A 93 4.44 13.08 5.08
N TYR A 94 5.60 12.49 4.83
CA TYR A 94 6.89 13.18 4.99
C TYR A 94 7.39 13.85 3.70
N LYS A 95 6.57 13.94 2.64
CA LYS A 95 6.94 14.69 1.43
C LYS A 95 7.00 16.20 1.71
N PRO A 96 7.95 16.92 1.08
CA PRO A 96 7.97 18.38 1.14
C PRO A 96 6.64 18.97 0.65
N GLY A 97 6.04 19.85 1.45
CA GLY A 97 4.76 20.49 1.12
C GLY A 97 3.53 19.61 1.31
N CYS A 98 3.65 18.44 1.96
CA CYS A 98 2.49 17.66 2.34
C CYS A 98 1.64 18.43 3.36
N SER A 99 0.34 18.57 3.08
CA SER A 99 -0.64 19.16 3.99
C SER A 99 -1.88 18.27 4.07
N LEU A 100 -2.50 18.24 5.25
CA LEU A 100 -3.77 17.57 5.44
C LEU A 100 -4.89 18.53 5.05
N GLU A 101 -5.57 18.23 3.95
CA GLU A 101 -6.67 19.04 3.43
C GLU A 101 -8.03 18.48 3.86
N TYR A 102 -8.97 19.38 4.10
CA TYR A 102 -10.35 19.04 4.41
C TYR A 102 -11.29 19.80 3.46
N PRO A 103 -12.36 19.15 2.96
CA PRO A 103 -13.31 19.81 2.09
C PRO A 103 -14.04 20.94 2.83
N VAL A 104 -14.13 22.10 2.16
CA VAL A 104 -14.96 23.21 2.64
C VAL A 104 -16.42 22.75 2.64
N GLY A 105 -17.09 22.86 3.79
CA GLY A 105 -18.45 22.32 3.98
C GLY A 105 -18.51 20.85 4.38
N GLY A 106 -17.36 20.20 4.63
CA GLY A 106 -17.29 18.81 5.09
C GLY A 106 -17.50 17.78 3.98
N THR A 107 -17.50 16.50 4.36
CA THR A 107 -17.65 15.39 3.40
C THR A 107 -19.00 15.40 2.68
N GLY A 108 -20.03 15.99 3.29
CA GLY A 108 -21.34 16.16 2.67
C GLY A 108 -21.29 17.01 1.39
N ALA A 109 -20.51 18.10 1.39
CA ALA A 109 -20.34 18.94 0.20
C ALA A 109 -19.67 18.19 -0.97
N LEU A 110 -18.76 17.26 -0.66
CA LEU A 110 -18.14 16.39 -1.67
C LEU A 110 -19.15 15.39 -2.26
N VAL A 111 -19.99 14.78 -1.42
CA VAL A 111 -21.05 13.86 -1.88
C VAL A 111 -22.07 14.59 -2.75
N GLU A 112 -22.52 15.78 -2.35
CA GLU A 112 -23.47 16.60 -3.10
C GLU A 112 -22.91 16.96 -4.49
N ALA A 113 -21.66 17.41 -4.57
CA ALA A 113 -21.01 17.73 -5.83
C ALA A 113 -20.90 16.53 -6.79
N LEU A 114 -20.67 15.32 -6.25
CA LEU A 114 -20.65 14.09 -7.03
C LEU A 114 -22.06 13.75 -7.55
N VAL A 115 -23.07 13.73 -6.69
CA VAL A 115 -24.45 13.39 -7.07
C VAL A 115 -25.02 14.36 -8.12
N LEU A 116 -24.85 15.67 -7.92
CA LEU A 116 -25.32 16.69 -8.86
C LEU A 116 -24.72 16.55 -10.27
N ARG A 117 -23.48 16.07 -10.39
CA ARG A 117 -22.78 15.95 -11.68
C ARG A 117 -23.09 14.66 -12.44
N PHE A 118 -23.79 13.69 -11.82
CA PHE A 118 -24.22 12.44 -12.45
C PHE A 118 -25.72 12.40 -12.79
N SER A 119 -26.48 13.46 -12.52
CA SER A 119 -27.86 13.59 -13.00
C SER A 119 -27.87 14.14 -14.43
N PHE A 120 -27.96 13.24 -15.42
CA PHE A 120 -28.35 13.54 -16.80
C PHE A 120 -29.87 13.62 -16.93
#